data_AF-A0A2P5TQU8-F1
#
_entry.id   AF-A0A2P5TQU8-F1
#
_cell.length_a   1.000
_cell.length_b   1.000
_cell.length_c   1.000
_cell.angle_alpha   90.00
_cell.angle_beta   90.00
_cell.angle_gamma   90.00
#
_symmetry.space_group_name_H-M   'P 1'
#
loop_
_entity.id
_entity.type
_entity.pdbx_description
1 polymer ?
#
loop_
_entity_poly.entity_id
_entity_poly.type
_entity_poly.pdbx_seq_one_letter_code
_entity_poly.pdbx_strand_id
1 'polypeptide(L)'
;MELFYCDESGFSCIPNVQRAWSPLGVTHLADASVGRKRVNVIGALDYATGALHFELFEHSVKRQHVVPFLDKLAQSSCQDKVTIVVMDNASIHHFIDPAMRDKWLYEYLFVLLYLPPYSPELNLIEILWKQAKYHWRSLISWSKDKLVNEVSTLLKGVGSDFHISYA
;
A
#
# COMPACT_ATOMS: atom_id res chain seq x y z
N MET A 1 -13.94 -16.00 -7.14
CA MET A 1 -13.51 -15.38 -5.88
C MET A 1 -12.39 -14.41 -6.19
N GLU A 2 -12.42 -13.23 -5.59
CA GLU A 2 -11.35 -12.23 -5.65
C GLU A 2 -10.70 -12.13 -4.26
N LEU A 3 -9.39 -11.93 -4.23
CA LEU A 3 -8.63 -11.84 -2.98
C LEU A 3 -7.74 -10.60 -3.04
N PHE A 4 -7.98 -9.68 -2.12
CA PHE A 4 -7.19 -8.47 -1.96
C PHE A 4 -6.44 -8.48 -0.64
N TYR A 5 -5.21 -7.98 -0.65
CA TYR A 5 -4.43 -7.68 0.56
C TYR A 5 -4.35 -6.17 0.73
N CYS A 6 -4.89 -5.65 1.82
CA CYS A 6 -5.01 -4.22 2.08
C CYS A 6 -4.16 -3.80 3.27
N ASP A 7 -3.50 -2.65 3.14
CA ASP A 7 -2.61 -2.08 4.16
C ASP A 7 -2.27 -0.61 3.83
N GLU A 8 -1.67 0.08 4.79
CA GLU A 8 -1.17 1.43 4.64
C GLU A 8 0.35 1.55 4.68
N SER A 9 0.91 2.39 3.81
CA SER A 9 2.35 2.62 3.76
C SER A 9 2.74 4.07 3.63
N GLY A 10 3.87 4.43 4.25
CA GLY A 10 4.47 5.75 4.14
C GLY A 10 5.68 5.83 3.23
N PHE A 11 5.75 6.89 2.42
CA PHE A 11 6.89 7.25 1.58
C PHE A 11 7.41 8.63 1.94
N SER A 12 8.70 8.74 2.22
CA SER A 12 9.38 10.00 2.59
C SER A 12 10.19 10.59 1.43
N CYS A 13 10.44 11.91 1.48
CA CYS A 13 11.38 12.57 0.57
C CYS A 13 12.76 11.88 0.52
N ILE A 14 13.27 11.45 1.67
CA ILE A 14 14.56 10.76 1.78
C ILE A 14 14.34 9.25 1.56
N PRO A 15 15.16 8.58 0.73
CA PRO A 15 15.11 7.13 0.58
C PRO A 15 15.55 6.41 1.85
N ASN A 16 15.04 5.18 2.04
CA ASN A 16 15.58 4.31 3.07
C ASN A 16 17.04 4.00 2.72
N VAL A 17 17.91 3.94 3.72
CA VAL A 17 19.32 3.57 3.52
C VAL A 17 19.36 2.11 3.05
N GLN A 18 19.82 1.90 1.82
CA GLN A 18 19.98 0.59 1.22
C GLN A 18 21.46 0.19 1.21
N ARG A 19 21.72 -1.11 1.08
CA ARG A 19 23.07 -1.61 0.78
C ARG A 19 23.35 -1.37 -0.70
N ALA A 20 24.42 -0.66 -1.00
CA ALA A 20 24.87 -0.40 -2.37
C ALA A 20 26.38 -0.63 -2.46
N TRP A 21 26.85 -0.96 -3.66
CA TRP A 21 28.28 -1.03 -3.96
C TRP A 21 28.82 0.40 -4.09
N SER A 22 29.88 0.71 -3.34
CA SER A 22 30.64 1.95 -3.49
C SER A 22 32.11 1.63 -3.74
N PRO A 23 32.86 2.54 -4.40
CA PRO A 23 34.31 2.40 -4.52
C PRO A 23 34.97 2.24 -3.15
N LEU A 24 36.05 1.47 -3.09
CA LEU A 24 36.83 1.28 -1.87
C LEU A 24 37.28 2.64 -1.32
N GLY A 25 36.97 2.89 -0.04
CA GLY A 25 37.29 4.15 0.64
C GLY A 25 36.29 5.30 0.42
N VAL A 26 35.24 5.10 -0.38
CA VAL A 26 34.18 6.09 -0.60
C VAL A 26 32.91 5.66 0.11
N THR A 27 32.52 6.40 1.15
CA THR A 27 31.26 6.19 1.85
C THR A 27 30.09 6.58 0.94
N HIS A 28 29.10 5.68 0.82
CA HIS A 28 27.85 5.99 0.15
C HIS A 28 27.05 7.02 0.96
N LEU A 29 26.90 8.23 0.44
CA LEU A 29 26.17 9.33 1.11
C LEU A 29 24.75 9.42 0.58
N ALA A 30 23.80 9.67 1.48
CA ALA A 30 22.43 10.04 1.13
C ALA A 30 22.18 11.47 1.59
N ASP A 31 21.62 12.30 0.71
CA ASP A 31 21.32 13.69 1.04
C ASP A 31 20.09 13.76 1.97
N ALA A 32 20.35 14.10 3.23
CA ALA A 32 19.35 14.28 4.28
C ALA A 32 18.90 15.76 4.45
N SER A 33 19.34 16.67 3.58
CA SER A 33 18.99 18.10 3.66
C SER A 33 17.55 18.41 3.28
N VAL A 34 16.90 17.51 2.52
CA VAL A 34 15.51 17.67 2.11
C VAL A 34 14.59 17.53 3.33
N GLY A 35 13.79 18.56 3.60
CA GLY A 35 12.91 18.58 4.77
C GLY A 35 11.97 17.38 4.85
N ARG A 36 11.62 16.99 6.08
CA ARG A 36 10.79 15.80 6.39
C ARG A 36 9.34 15.98 5.91
N LYS A 37 9.06 15.62 4.66
CA LYS A 37 7.71 15.42 4.12
C LYS A 37 7.50 13.93 3.85
N ARG A 38 6.28 13.46 4.12
CA ARG A 38 5.85 12.08 3.91
C ARG A 38 4.49 12.09 3.22
N VAL A 39 4.29 11.15 2.32
CA VAL A 39 2.99 10.78 1.75
C VAL A 39 2.61 9.43 2.32
N ASN A 40 1.37 9.29 2.75
CA ASN A 40 0.79 8.02 3.14
C ASN A 40 -0.05 7.47 1.99
N VAL A 41 -0.12 6.16 1.92
CA VAL A 41 -0.79 5.42 0.87
C VAL A 41 -1.70 4.42 1.54
N ILE A 42 -2.95 4.32 1.10
CA ILE A 42 -3.80 3.15 1.34
C ILE A 42 -3.72 2.33 0.06
N GLY A 43 -3.40 1.04 0.17
CA GLY A 43 -3.30 0.15 -0.97
C GLY A 43 -4.09 -1.14 -0.77
N ALA A 44 -4.61 -1.70 -1.86
CA ALA A 44 -5.18 -3.03 -1.96
C ALA A 44 -4.54 -3.75 -3.16
N LEU A 45 -3.79 -4.80 -2.88
CA LEU A 45 -3.14 -5.66 -3.87
C LEU A 45 -4.09 -6.78 -4.26
N ASP A 46 -4.42 -6.88 -5.54
CA ASP A 46 -5.11 -8.03 -6.12
C ASP A 46 -4.13 -9.22 -6.24
N TYR A 47 -4.43 -10.30 -5.54
CA TYR A 47 -3.59 -11.50 -5.55
C TYR A 47 -3.55 -12.20 -6.92
N ALA A 48 -4.65 -12.16 -7.68
CA ALA A 48 -4.76 -12.88 -8.95
C ALA A 48 -4.03 -12.16 -10.09
N THR A 49 -4.14 -10.83 -10.14
CA THR A 49 -3.56 -10.01 -11.22
C THR A 49 -2.22 -9.38 -10.86
N GLY A 50 -1.92 -9.23 -9.55
CA GLY A 50 -0.79 -8.44 -9.06
C GLY A 50 -1.00 -6.93 -9.19
N ALA A 51 -2.18 -6.48 -9.60
CA ALA A 51 -2.51 -5.06 -9.71
C ALA A 51 -2.68 -4.41 -8.32
N LEU A 52 -2.30 -3.14 -8.22
CA LEU A 52 -2.43 -2.35 -7.00
C LEU A 52 -3.49 -1.25 -7.16
N HIS A 53 -4.54 -1.31 -6.36
CA HIS A 53 -5.48 -0.22 -6.15
C HIS A 53 -4.95 0.66 -5.02
N PHE A 54 -4.83 1.98 -5.20
CA PHE A 54 -4.27 2.83 -4.14
C PHE A 54 -4.79 4.26 -4.15
N GLU A 55 -4.72 4.91 -2.99
CA GLU A 55 -4.96 6.36 -2.80
C GLU A 55 -3.83 7.00 -2.00
N LEU A 56 -3.47 8.24 -2.35
CA LEU A 56 -2.37 8.99 -1.73
C LEU A 56 -2.90 10.10 -0.82
N PHE A 57 -2.27 10.27 0.33
CA PHE A 57 -2.62 11.27 1.34
C PHE A 57 -1.37 12.01 1.83
N GLU A 58 -1.42 13.33 1.83
CA GLU A 58 -0.35 14.18 2.42
C GLU A 58 -0.53 14.36 3.95
N HIS A 59 -1.51 13.69 4.55
CA HIS A 59 -1.79 13.68 5.98
C HIS A 59 -1.84 12.24 6.52
N SER A 60 -1.95 12.09 7.84
CA SER A 60 -2.14 10.78 8.46
C SER A 60 -3.42 10.12 7.96
N VAL A 61 -3.32 8.85 7.58
CA VAL A 61 -4.49 8.01 7.28
C VAL A 61 -5.18 7.63 8.59
N LYS A 62 -6.50 7.62 8.54
CA LYS A 62 -7.40 7.30 9.64
C LYS A 62 -8.56 6.51 9.05
N ARG A 63 -9.36 5.88 9.92
CA ARG A 63 -10.57 5.13 9.55
C ARG A 63 -11.48 5.83 8.53
N GLN A 64 -11.67 7.15 8.67
CA GLN A 64 -12.51 7.95 7.77
C GLN A 64 -12.03 7.96 6.30
N HIS A 65 -10.78 7.55 6.06
CA HIS A 65 -10.20 7.39 4.72
C HIS A 65 -10.23 5.92 4.26
N VAL A 66 -10.10 4.97 5.20
CA VAL A 66 -10.17 3.53 4.91
C VAL A 66 -11.57 3.11 4.44
N VAL A 67 -12.64 3.57 5.10
CA VAL A 67 -14.02 3.17 4.74
C VAL A 67 -14.39 3.59 3.32
N PRO A 68 -14.19 4.85 2.89
CA PRO A 68 -14.45 5.24 1.50
C PRO A 68 -13.58 4.50 0.48
N PHE A 69 -12.33 4.19 0.82
CA PHE A 69 -11.45 3.40 -0.05
C PHE A 69 -12.00 1.98 -0.26
N LEU A 70 -12.41 1.31 0.82
CA LEU A 70 -13.03 -0.02 0.74
C LEU A 70 -14.37 0.00 0.01
N ASP A 71 -15.19 1.04 0.20
CA ASP A 71 -16.47 1.18 -0.52
C ASP A 71 -16.26 1.35 -2.03
N LYS A 72 -15.25 2.11 -2.46
CA LYS A 72 -14.86 2.20 -3.87
C LYS A 72 -14.35 0.85 -4.41
N LEU A 73 -13.55 0.15 -3.60
CA LEU A 73 -13.03 -1.17 -3.99
C LEU A 73 -14.19 -2.16 -4.18
N ALA A 74 -15.13 -2.23 -3.24
CA ALA A 74 -16.33 -3.06 -3.32
C ALA A 74 -17.18 -2.75 -4.57
N GLN A 75 -17.37 -1.48 -4.90
CA GLN A 75 -18.10 -1.06 -6.11
C GLN A 75 -17.38 -1.42 -7.42
N SER A 76 -16.05 -1.52 -7.39
CA SER A 76 -15.24 -1.89 -8.56
C SER A 76 -15.08 -3.39 -8.74
N SER A 77 -15.32 -4.18 -7.68
CA SER A 77 -15.20 -5.63 -7.68
C SER A 77 -16.31 -6.33 -8.47
N CYS A 78 -16.05 -7.56 -8.90
CA CYS A 78 -17.01 -8.34 -9.67
C CYS A 78 -18.20 -8.79 -8.81
N GLN A 79 -19.41 -8.29 -9.10
CA GLN A 79 -20.63 -8.56 -8.33
C GLN A 79 -21.05 -10.03 -8.31
N ASP A 80 -20.59 -10.85 -9.27
CA ASP A 80 -20.91 -12.28 -9.36
C ASP A 80 -19.94 -13.18 -8.57
N LYS A 81 -18.94 -12.60 -7.89
CA LYS A 81 -17.91 -13.33 -7.16
C LYS A 81 -17.76 -12.81 -5.75
N VAL A 82 -17.56 -13.72 -4.80
CA VAL A 82 -17.14 -13.34 -3.44
C VAL A 82 -15.77 -12.66 -3.51
N THR A 83 -15.70 -11.46 -2.94
CA THR A 83 -14.47 -10.69 -2.78
C THR A 83 -14.05 -10.70 -1.33
N ILE A 84 -12.83 -11.18 -1.06
CA ILE A 84 -12.26 -11.21 0.29
C ILE A 84 -11.14 -10.18 0.36
N VAL A 85 -11.22 -9.28 1.33
CA VAL A 85 -10.16 -8.31 1.61
C VAL A 85 -9.50 -8.66 2.93
N VAL A 86 -8.25 -9.08 2.85
CA VAL A 86 -7.39 -9.37 3.99
C VAL A 86 -6.77 -8.07 4.48
N MET A 87 -6.95 -7.76 5.76
CA MET A 87 -6.35 -6.60 6.43
C MET A 87 -5.63 -7.04 7.70
N ASP A 88 -4.66 -6.24 8.14
CA ASP A 88 -4.07 -6.41 9.45
C ASP A 88 -5.10 -6.07 10.55
N ASN A 89 -4.73 -6.32 11.81
CA ASN A 89 -5.64 -6.10 12.94
C ASN A 89 -5.53 -4.68 13.53
N ALA A 90 -5.05 -3.69 12.79
CA ALA A 90 -4.83 -2.34 13.30
C ALA A 90 -6.15 -1.65 13.71
N SER A 91 -6.08 -0.82 14.76
CA SER A 91 -7.22 -0.11 15.35
C SER A 91 -8.00 0.77 14.36
N ILE A 92 -7.36 1.19 13.27
CA ILE A 92 -7.95 2.00 12.20
C ILE A 92 -8.93 1.20 11.33
N HIS A 93 -8.78 -0.12 11.22
CA HIS A 93 -9.69 -1.00 10.47
C HIS A 93 -10.87 -1.51 11.31
N HIS A 94 -10.87 -1.27 12.62
CA HIS A 94 -11.94 -1.66 13.53
C HIS A 94 -13.08 -0.63 13.58
N PHE A 95 -14.20 -1.03 14.18
CA PHE A 95 -15.39 -0.17 14.35
C PHE A 95 -15.90 0.46 13.04
N ILE A 96 -15.82 -0.32 11.95
CA ILE A 96 -16.59 -0.02 10.74
C ILE A 96 -18.06 -0.26 11.08
N ASP A 97 -18.93 0.65 10.63
CA ASP A 97 -20.37 0.55 10.85
C ASP A 97 -20.90 -0.82 10.37
N PRO A 98 -21.59 -1.59 11.24
CA PRO A 98 -22.22 -2.85 10.84
C PRO A 98 -23.12 -2.71 9.60
N ALA A 99 -23.85 -1.60 9.46
CA ALA A 99 -24.71 -1.36 8.30
C ALA A 99 -23.90 -1.25 7.00
N MET A 100 -22.69 -0.69 7.07
CA MET A 100 -21.77 -0.63 5.92
C MET A 100 -21.24 -2.02 5.56
N ARG A 101 -20.91 -2.85 6.57
CA ARG A 101 -20.47 -4.23 6.34
C ARG A 101 -21.57 -5.08 5.72
N ASP A 102 -22.81 -4.92 6.20
CA ASP A 102 -23.98 -5.59 5.65
C ASP A 102 -24.22 -5.16 4.20
N LYS A 103 -24.15 -3.86 3.91
CA LYS A 103 -24.21 -3.33 2.54
C LYS A 103 -23.16 -4.00 1.64
N TRP A 104 -21.90 -4.04 2.08
CA TRP A 104 -20.81 -4.69 1.32
C TRP A 104 -21.05 -6.17 1.07
N LEU A 105 -21.55 -6.90 2.07
CA LEU A 105 -21.85 -8.32 1.95
C LEU A 105 -23.02 -8.58 0.99
N TYR A 106 -24.14 -7.88 1.15
CA TYR A 106 -25.37 -8.16 0.41
C TYR A 106 -25.39 -7.58 -1.01
N GLU A 107 -24.80 -6.40 -1.23
CA GLU A 107 -24.81 -5.75 -2.54
C GLU A 107 -23.59 -6.13 -3.40
N TYR A 108 -22.44 -6.41 -2.80
CA TYR A 108 -21.17 -6.58 -3.53
C TYR A 108 -20.45 -7.91 -3.24
N LEU A 109 -21.03 -8.80 -2.42
CA LEU A 109 -20.38 -10.04 -1.96
C LEU A 109 -18.98 -9.80 -1.38
N PHE A 110 -18.81 -8.66 -0.71
CA PHE A 110 -17.51 -8.15 -0.26
C PHE A 110 -17.34 -8.36 1.24
N VAL A 111 -16.30 -9.12 1.60
CA VAL A 111 -16.07 -9.61 2.96
C VAL A 111 -14.69 -9.19 3.44
N LEU A 112 -14.64 -8.64 4.66
CA LEU A 112 -13.40 -8.30 5.33
C LEU A 112 -12.90 -9.47 6.18
N LEU A 113 -11.64 -9.84 5.98
CA LEU A 113 -10.93 -10.83 6.78
C LEU A 113 -9.80 -10.14 7.54
N TYR A 114 -9.79 -10.29 8.86
CA TYR A 114 -8.76 -9.72 9.73
C TYR A 114 -7.73 -10.78 10.08
N LEU A 115 -6.45 -10.46 9.86
CA LEU A 115 -5.34 -11.30 10.29
C LEU A 115 -5.21 -11.29 11.82
N PRO A 116 -4.57 -12.32 12.41
CA PRO A 116 -4.19 -12.28 13.81
C PRO A 116 -3.31 -11.04 14.13
N PRO A 117 -3.37 -10.53 15.37
CA PRO A 117 -2.48 -9.44 15.79
C PRO A 117 -1.01 -9.78 15.54
N TYR A 118 -0.25 -8.79 15.06
CA TYR A 118 1.21 -8.87 14.86
C TYR A 118 1.66 -9.96 13.87
N SER A 119 0.88 -10.21 12.82
CA SER A 119 1.24 -11.16 11.74
C SER A 119 1.44 -10.47 10.38
N PRO A 120 2.31 -9.44 10.25
CA PRO A 120 2.55 -8.74 8.99
C PRO A 120 3.09 -9.65 7.89
N GLU A 121 3.78 -10.74 8.24
CA GLU A 121 4.27 -11.75 7.30
C GLU A 121 3.16 -12.47 6.52
N LEU A 122 1.93 -12.44 7.02
CA LEU A 122 0.76 -13.00 6.34
C LEU A 122 0.11 -12.00 5.38
N ASN A 123 0.50 -10.72 5.43
CA ASN A 123 -0.04 -9.69 4.56
C ASN A 123 0.88 -9.46 3.35
N LEU A 124 0.52 -10.02 2.18
CA LEU A 124 1.40 -10.00 1.00
C LEU A 124 1.72 -8.60 0.48
N ILE A 125 0.88 -7.61 0.75
CA ILE A 125 1.14 -6.21 0.37
C ILE A 125 2.33 -5.61 1.15
N GLU A 126 2.70 -6.15 2.32
CA GLU A 126 3.90 -5.73 3.04
C GLU A 126 5.18 -6.03 2.24
N ILE A 127 5.19 -7.16 1.51
CA ILE A 127 6.27 -7.49 0.58
C ILE A 127 6.32 -6.47 -0.56
N LEU A 128 5.14 -6.06 -1.08
CA LEU A 128 5.06 -5.01 -2.09
C LEU A 128 5.63 -3.69 -1.57
N TRP A 129 5.27 -3.27 -0.36
CA TRP A 129 5.82 -2.04 0.22
C TRP A 129 7.33 -2.11 0.42
N LYS A 130 7.85 -3.27 0.82
CA LYS A 130 9.28 -3.50 0.91
C LYS A 130 9.94 -3.36 -0.47
N GLN A 131 9.39 -3.99 -1.50
CA GLN A 131 9.91 -3.89 -2.87
C GLN A 131 9.88 -2.45 -3.39
N ALA A 132 8.75 -1.77 -3.23
CA ALA A 132 8.58 -0.38 -3.65
C ALA A 132 9.59 0.55 -2.98
N LYS A 133 9.83 0.40 -1.67
CA LYS A 133 10.72 1.31 -0.91
C LYS A 133 12.20 0.98 -1.07
N TYR A 134 12.56 -0.29 -1.21
CA TYR A 134 13.95 -0.74 -1.14
C TYR A 134 14.55 -1.17 -2.47
N HIS A 135 13.73 -1.40 -3.51
CA HIS A 135 14.22 -1.95 -4.77
C HIS A 135 13.77 -1.15 -5.98
N TRP A 136 12.51 -0.71 -6.02
CA TRP A 136 11.97 -0.01 -7.19
C TRP A 136 12.15 1.51 -7.10
N ARG A 137 12.11 2.05 -5.88
CA ARG A 137 12.39 3.47 -5.66
C ARG A 137 13.87 3.76 -5.91
N SER A 138 14.13 4.74 -6.77
CA SER A 138 15.45 5.32 -7.00
C SER A 138 16.07 5.87 -5.70
N LEU A 139 17.38 5.66 -5.53
CA LEU A 139 18.19 6.14 -4.39
C LEU A 139 18.49 7.66 -4.41
N ILE A 140 17.51 8.46 -4.83
CA ILE A 140 17.58 9.91 -4.84
C ILE A 140 16.56 10.51 -3.89
N SER A 141 16.92 11.64 -3.29
CA SER A 141 15.99 12.43 -2.49
C SER A 141 15.03 13.17 -3.42
N TRP A 142 13.73 13.07 -3.14
CA TRP A 142 12.69 13.76 -3.90
C TRP A 142 12.35 15.09 -3.23
N SER A 143 12.17 16.15 -4.04
CA SER A 143 11.67 17.42 -3.52
C SER A 143 10.25 17.27 -2.99
N LYS A 144 9.86 18.16 -2.07
CA LYS A 144 8.54 18.13 -1.42
C LYS A 144 7.38 18.22 -2.42
N ASP A 145 7.57 18.97 -3.50
CA ASP A 145 6.55 19.21 -4.52
C ASP A 145 6.42 18.02 -5.48
N LYS A 146 7.50 17.26 -5.67
CA LYS A 146 7.52 16.09 -6.56
C LYS A 146 7.10 14.80 -5.85
N LEU A 147 7.22 14.73 -4.52
CA LEU A 147 7.01 13.51 -3.74
C LEU A 147 5.72 12.75 -4.10
N VAL A 148 4.57 13.44 -4.18
CA VAL A 148 3.28 12.80 -4.51
C VAL A 148 3.30 12.21 -5.92
N ASN A 149 3.84 12.96 -6.89
CA ASN A 149 3.90 12.53 -8.29
C ASN A 149 4.85 11.33 -8.49
N GLU A 150 6.01 11.36 -7.83
CA GLU A 150 6.99 10.26 -7.89
C GLU A 150 6.42 8.98 -7.26
N VAL A 151 5.77 9.09 -6.10
CA VAL A 151 5.09 7.94 -5.47
C VAL A 151 3.95 7.43 -6.34
N SER A 152 3.14 8.32 -6.93
CA SER A 152 2.06 7.91 -7.85
C SER A 152 2.61 7.17 -9.07
N THR A 153 3.69 7.67 -9.67
CA THR A 153 4.33 7.07 -10.85
C THR A 153 4.91 5.70 -10.52
N LEU A 154 5.62 5.60 -9.39
CA LEU A 154 6.18 4.34 -8.88
C LEU A 154 5.08 3.28 -8.70
N LEU A 155 3.97 3.64 -8.04
CA LEU A 155 2.90 2.70 -7.73
C LEU A 155 2.04 2.34 -8.94
N LYS A 156 1.90 3.23 -9.93
CA LYS A 156 1.25 2.93 -11.22
C LYS A 156 2.00 1.89 -12.05
N GLY A 157 3.30 1.73 -11.84
CA GLY A 157 4.11 0.70 -12.50
C GLY A 157 3.92 -0.71 -11.91
N VAL A 158 3.20 -0.86 -10.80
CA VAL A 158 2.97 -2.17 -10.18
C VAL A 158 1.99 -2.99 -11.01
N GLY A 159 2.39 -4.20 -11.37
CA GLY A 159 1.63 -5.09 -12.27
C GLY A 159 1.97 -4.91 -13.75
N SER A 160 2.80 -3.92 -14.12
CA SER A 160 3.28 -3.70 -15.48
C SER A 160 4.80 -3.70 -15.56
N ASP A 161 5.46 -2.71 -14.95
CA ASP A 161 6.91 -2.56 -14.92
C ASP A 161 7.52 -3.34 -13.75
N PHE A 162 6.75 -3.48 -12.67
CA PHE A 162 7.15 -4.13 -11.43
C PHE A 162 6.27 -5.33 -11.12
N HIS A 163 6.89 -6.51 -11.07
CA HIS A 163 6.24 -7.76 -10.72
C HIS A 163 6.83 -8.31 -9.42
N ILE A 164 5.98 -8.91 -8.58
CA ILE A 164 6.41 -9.60 -7.37
C ILE A 164 6.15 -11.08 -7.55
N SER A 165 7.20 -11.89 -7.35
CA SER A 165 7.05 -13.34 -7.19
C SER A 165 6.92 -13.65 -5.70
N TYR A 166 5.84 -14.33 -5.34
CA TYR A 166 5.58 -14.80 -3.97
C TYR A 166 5.98 -16.28 -3.76
N ALA A 167 6.66 -16.87 -4.75
CA ALA A 167 7.16 -18.25 -4.76
C ALA A 167 8.45 -18.43 -3.93
#